data_AF-A0A0C2CZR3-F1
#
_entry.id   AF-A0A0C2CZR3-F1
#
_cell.length_a   1.000
_cell.length_b   1.000
_cell.length_c   1.000
_cell.angle_alpha   90.00
_cell.angle_beta   90.00
_cell.angle_gamma   90.00
#
_symmetry.space_group_name_H-M   'P 1'
#
loop_
_entity.id
_entity.type
_entity.pdbx_description
1 polymer ?
#
loop_
_entity_poly.entity_id
_entity_poly.type
_entity_poly.pdbx_seq_one_letter_code
_entity_poly.pdbx_strand_id
1 'polypeptide(L)'
;MCDYKVTRFFFTTAFHGEELVEWSNRAILLNQWRSLADKYSDLGVSIYEDDAKFLDLIETMVPVSTQSALFTFISMFAVAVLFISHPPTLFVATLSILSTSIEKSHPPFQIFAECMLLVVLIGMVHGLLIIPVIFNLLSVFPFRNTYQVSSRR
;
A
#
# COMPACT_ATOMS: atom_id res chain seq x y z
N MET A 1 38.66 -11.69 -51.33
CA MET A 1 37.74 -10.61 -50.87
C MET A 1 37.12 -11.11 -49.58
N CYS A 2 37.53 -10.58 -48.42
CA CYS A 2 36.97 -10.99 -47.14
C CYS A 2 35.67 -10.22 -46.93
N ASP A 3 34.55 -10.95 -46.92
CA ASP A 3 33.21 -10.39 -46.73
C ASP A 3 33.02 -10.08 -45.23
N TYR A 4 32.86 -8.80 -44.88
CA TYR A 4 32.68 -8.37 -43.50
C TYR A 4 31.20 -8.48 -43.15
N LYS A 5 30.83 -9.51 -42.38
CA LYS A 5 29.46 -9.60 -41.84
C LYS A 5 29.36 -8.82 -40.54
N VAL A 6 28.53 -7.79 -40.54
CA VAL A 6 28.15 -7.07 -39.31
C VAL A 6 27.29 -7.99 -38.45
N THR A 7 27.74 -8.25 -37.23
CA THR A 7 27.03 -9.14 -36.28
C THR A 7 26.15 -8.39 -35.29
N ARG A 8 26.52 -7.15 -34.93
CA ARG A 8 25.80 -6.26 -33.99
C ARG A 8 26.08 -4.80 -34.33
N PHE A 9 25.10 -3.94 -34.10
CA PHE A 9 25.23 -2.49 -34.24
C PHE A 9 24.35 -1.80 -33.19
N PHE A 10 24.59 -0.51 -32.96
CA PHE A 10 23.81 0.31 -32.05
C PHE A 10 23.52 1.65 -32.73
N PHE A 11 22.31 2.16 -32.55
CA PHE A 11 21.89 3.47 -33.04
C PHE A 11 21.26 4.24 -31.88
N THR A 12 21.72 5.46 -31.68
CA THR A 12 21.13 6.38 -30.70
C THR A 12 20.21 7.34 -31.44
N THR A 13 19.00 7.52 -30.93
CA THR A 13 18.07 8.56 -31.38
C THR A 13 17.85 9.53 -30.23
N ALA A 14 17.71 10.82 -30.53
CA ALA A 14 17.44 11.85 -29.54
C ALA A 14 16.15 12.58 -29.92
N PHE A 15 15.26 12.75 -28.95
CA PHE A 15 13.98 13.44 -29.12
C PHE A 15 13.95 14.71 -28.27
N HIS A 16 13.36 15.77 -28.82
CA HIS A 16 13.19 17.06 -28.14
C HIS A 16 11.71 17.44 -28.15
N GLY A 17 11.21 17.94 -27.01
CA GLY A 17 9.83 18.41 -26.89
C GLY A 17 9.42 18.61 -25.42
N GLU A 18 8.51 19.55 -25.16
CA GLU A 18 7.99 19.82 -23.81
C GLU A 18 7.24 18.62 -23.21
N GLU A 19 6.65 17.76 -24.07
CA GLU A 19 5.94 16.55 -23.63
C GLU A 19 6.86 15.52 -22.95
N LEU A 20 8.16 15.55 -23.24
CA LEU A 20 9.17 14.71 -22.61
C LEU A 20 9.62 15.27 -21.24
N VAL A 21 9.07 16.38 -20.75
CA VAL A 21 9.32 16.81 -19.36
C VAL A 21 8.57 15.89 -18.39
N GLU A 22 7.41 15.38 -18.80
CA GLU A 22 6.57 14.48 -18.00
C GLU A 22 7.07 13.02 -18.09
N TRP A 23 7.29 12.39 -16.94
CA TRP A 23 7.84 11.03 -16.86
C TRP A 23 6.87 9.99 -17.40
N SER A 24 5.56 10.22 -17.24
CA SER A 24 4.51 9.34 -17.78
C SER A 24 4.56 9.28 -19.31
N ASN A 25 4.80 10.42 -19.97
CA ASN A 25 4.90 10.48 -21.43
C ASN A 25 6.17 9.78 -21.94
N ARG A 26 7.29 9.89 -21.21
CA ARG A 26 8.51 9.12 -21.50
C ARG A 26 8.27 7.62 -21.43
N ALA A 27 7.53 7.15 -20.42
CA ALA A 27 7.22 5.73 -20.26
C ALA A 27 6.37 5.21 -21.43
N ILE A 28 5.36 5.97 -21.86
CA ILE A 28 4.53 5.65 -23.04
C ILE A 28 5.40 5.54 -24.30
N LEU A 29 6.27 6.51 -24.55
CA LEU A 29 7.16 6.49 -25.70
C LEU A 29 8.09 5.27 -25.66
N LEU A 30 8.73 4.99 -24.53
CA LEU A 30 9.61 3.83 -24.35
C LEU A 30 8.87 2.51 -24.66
N ASN A 31 7.62 2.37 -24.22
CA ASN A 31 6.82 1.19 -24.51
C ASN A 31 6.39 1.09 -25.98
N GLN A 32 6.17 2.21 -26.66
CA GLN A 32 5.97 2.21 -28.12
C GLN A 32 7.23 1.71 -28.85
N TRP A 33 8.41 2.18 -28.47
CA TRP A 33 9.69 1.71 -29.03
C TRP A 33 9.93 0.22 -28.79
N ARG A 34 9.61 -0.27 -27.59
CA ARG A 34 9.67 -1.70 -27.26
C ARG A 34 8.70 -2.51 -28.13
N SER A 35 7.45 -2.06 -28.29
CA SER A 35 6.47 -2.75 -29.15
C SER A 35 6.89 -2.79 -30.62
N LEU A 36 7.59 -1.75 -31.09
CA LEU A 36 8.16 -1.71 -32.43
C LEU A 36 9.35 -2.68 -32.55
N ALA A 37 10.21 -2.76 -31.54
CA ALA A 37 11.31 -3.72 -31.49
C ALA A 37 10.81 -5.18 -31.49
N ASP A 38 9.72 -5.46 -30.77
CA ASP A 38 9.11 -6.80 -30.71
C ASP A 38 8.64 -7.31 -32.08
N LYS A 39 8.24 -6.40 -32.98
CA LYS A 39 7.87 -6.71 -34.37
C LYS A 39 9.06 -7.24 -35.20
N TYR A 40 10.28 -6.90 -34.81
CA TYR A 40 11.54 -7.32 -35.43
C TYR A 40 12.35 -8.21 -34.47
N SER A 41 11.67 -9.11 -33.75
CA SER A 41 12.27 -10.02 -32.77
C SER A 41 13.28 -11.01 -33.39
N ASP A 42 13.21 -11.26 -34.69
CA ASP A 42 14.17 -12.04 -35.46
C ASP A 42 15.58 -11.42 -35.48
N LEU A 43 15.67 -10.10 -35.29
CA LEU A 43 16.93 -9.35 -35.23
C LEU A 43 17.49 -9.23 -33.81
N GLY A 44 16.76 -9.66 -32.77
CA GLY A 44 17.20 -9.54 -31.37
C GLY A 44 17.33 -8.09 -30.90
N VAL A 45 16.46 -7.20 -31.39
CA VAL A 45 16.47 -5.77 -31.06
C VAL A 45 16.10 -5.55 -29.60
N SER A 46 16.82 -4.66 -28.92
CA SER A 46 16.47 -4.18 -27.58
C SER A 46 16.59 -2.67 -27.54
N ILE A 47 15.72 -2.03 -26.77
CA ILE A 47 15.71 -0.58 -26.59
C ILE A 47 16.41 -0.26 -25.27
N TYR A 48 17.46 0.55 -25.35
CA TYR A 48 18.22 1.03 -24.20
C TYR A 48 17.85 2.49 -23.92
N GLU A 49 17.51 2.77 -22.66
CA GLU A 49 17.18 4.10 -22.14
C GLU A 49 17.73 4.17 -20.71
N ASP A 50 18.42 5.25 -20.34
CA ASP A 50 19.15 5.33 -19.06
C ASP A 50 18.18 5.33 -17.86
N ASP A 51 16.99 5.92 -18.04
CA ASP A 51 15.94 6.01 -17.04
C ASP A 51 14.92 4.86 -17.11
N ALA A 52 15.13 3.84 -17.96
CA ALA A 52 14.17 2.76 -18.20
C ALA A 52 13.67 2.10 -16.90
N LYS A 53 14.56 1.90 -15.92
CA LYS A 53 14.21 1.34 -14.61
C LYS A 53 13.17 2.17 -13.87
N PHE A 54 13.26 3.49 -13.94
CA PHE A 54 12.30 4.40 -13.28
C PHE A 54 10.99 4.44 -14.04
N LEU A 55 11.04 4.44 -15.38
CA LEU A 55 9.85 4.42 -16.23
C LEU A 55 9.04 3.13 -16.05
N ASP A 56 9.70 1.98 -15.94
CA ASP A 56 9.06 0.69 -15.66
C ASP A 56 8.44 0.63 -14.25
N LEU A 57 9.01 1.38 -13.31
CA LEU A 57 8.46 1.52 -11.97
C LEU A 57 7.14 2.30 -11.97
N ILE A 58 6.96 3.27 -12.87
CA ILE A 58 5.75 4.10 -12.93
C ILE A 58 4.52 3.26 -13.28
N GLU A 59 4.65 2.29 -14.19
CA GLU A 59 3.53 1.42 -14.56
C GLU A 59 3.18 0.41 -13.46
N THR A 60 4.17 0.00 -12.68
CA THR A 60 3.98 -0.99 -11.62
C THR A 60 3.63 -0.35 -10.27
N MET A 61 3.93 0.93 -10.04
CA MET A 61 3.72 1.59 -8.74
C MET A 61 2.26 1.62 -8.32
N VAL A 62 1.34 1.93 -9.24
CA VAL A 62 -0.09 2.05 -8.94
C VAL A 62 -0.71 0.70 -8.60
N PRO A 63 -0.59 -0.36 -9.44
CA PRO A 63 -1.20 -1.65 -9.12
C PRO A 63 -0.57 -2.29 -7.87
N VAL A 64 0.76 -2.26 -7.73
CA VAL A 64 1.44 -2.82 -6.56
C VAL A 64 1.04 -2.09 -5.29
N SER A 65 0.97 -0.75 -5.36
CA SER A 65 0.54 0.06 -4.23
C SER A 65 -0.90 -0.24 -3.82
N THR A 66 -1.83 -0.29 -4.77
CA THR A 66 -3.24 -0.59 -4.50
C THR A 66 -3.41 -1.99 -3.92
N GLN A 67 -2.73 -2.98 -4.48
CA GLN A 67 -2.74 -4.34 -3.94
C GLN A 67 -2.21 -4.39 -2.51
N SER A 68 -1.06 -3.75 -2.25
CA SER A 68 -0.48 -3.70 -0.89
C SER A 68 -1.41 -3.03 0.12
N ALA A 69 -2.13 -1.97 -0.29
CA ALA A 69 -3.10 -1.29 0.55
C ALA A 69 -4.30 -2.19 0.88
N LEU A 70 -4.82 -2.92 -0.11
CA LEU A 70 -5.91 -3.87 0.09
C LEU A 70 -5.53 -4.99 1.06
N PHE A 71 -4.36 -5.61 0.90
CA PHE A 71 -3.89 -6.63 1.83
C PHE A 71 -3.70 -6.08 3.25
N THR A 72 -3.14 -4.86 3.36
CA THR A 72 -2.98 -4.18 4.65
C THR A 72 -4.35 -3.93 5.31
N PHE A 73 -5.31 -3.40 4.57
CA PHE A 73 -6.67 -3.15 5.05
C PHE A 73 -7.34 -4.44 5.54
N ILE A 74 -7.28 -5.52 4.74
CA ILE A 74 -7.89 -6.81 5.09
C ILE A 74 -7.25 -7.38 6.37
N SER A 75 -5.91 -7.33 6.46
CA SER A 75 -5.20 -7.84 7.63
C SER A 75 -5.56 -7.07 8.90
N MET A 76 -5.61 -5.75 8.83
CA MET A 76 -5.91 -4.88 9.96
C MET A 76 -7.39 -4.97 10.36
N PHE A 77 -8.29 -5.08 9.40
CA PHE A 77 -9.73 -5.30 9.63
C PHE A 77 -9.97 -6.64 10.35
N ALA A 78 -9.31 -7.71 9.92
CA ALA A 78 -9.43 -9.02 10.57
C ALA A 78 -8.97 -8.98 12.03
N VAL A 79 -7.85 -8.33 12.32
CA VAL A 79 -7.37 -8.13 13.70
C VAL A 79 -8.34 -7.26 14.49
N ALA A 80 -8.85 -6.16 13.92
CA ALA A 80 -9.81 -5.28 14.59
C ALA A 80 -11.11 -6.01 14.96
N VAL A 81 -11.64 -6.87 14.08
CA VAL A 81 -12.85 -7.67 14.36
C VAL A 81 -12.62 -8.70 15.46
N LEU A 82 -11.44 -9.32 15.51
CA LEU A 82 -11.14 -10.35 16.50
C LEU A 82 -10.95 -9.78 17.92
N PHE A 83 -10.42 -8.55 18.04
CA PHE A 83 -10.07 -7.95 19.33
C PHE A 83 -11.05 -6.88 19.83
N ILE A 84 -11.86 -6.26 18.97
CA ILE A 84 -12.81 -5.20 19.36
C ILE A 84 -14.22 -5.80 19.51
N SER A 85 -14.62 -6.09 20.76
CA SER A 85 -15.99 -6.59 21.04
C SER A 85 -17.08 -5.52 20.94
N HIS A 86 -16.74 -4.22 20.84
CA HIS A 86 -17.71 -3.12 20.82
C HIS A 86 -17.96 -2.59 19.39
N PRO A 87 -19.17 -2.75 18.81
CA PRO A 87 -19.43 -2.43 17.40
C PRO A 87 -19.19 -0.97 16.96
N PRO A 88 -19.52 0.06 17.77
CA PRO A 88 -19.19 1.46 17.45
C PRO A 88 -17.69 1.72 17.30
N THR A 89 -16.86 1.09 18.13
CA THR A 89 -15.41 1.24 18.11
C THR A 89 -14.80 0.57 16.88
N LEU A 90 -15.39 -0.55 16.47
CA LEU A 90 -15.02 -1.27 15.25
C LEU A 90 -15.34 -0.41 14.02
N PHE A 91 -16.51 0.22 13.95
CA PHE A 91 -16.87 1.11 12.84
C PHE A 91 -15.91 2.30 12.67
N VAL A 92 -15.52 2.95 13.78
CA VAL A 92 -14.56 4.06 13.74
C VAL A 92 -13.17 3.59 13.31
N ALA A 93 -12.71 2.43 13.81
CA ALA A 93 -11.42 1.87 13.43
C ALA A 93 -11.37 1.51 11.93
N THR A 94 -12.42 0.89 11.40
CA THR A 94 -12.47 0.44 10.01
C THR A 94 -12.57 1.62 9.03
N LEU A 95 -13.30 2.68 9.38
CA LEU A 95 -13.29 3.94 8.61
C LEU A 95 -11.90 4.59 8.57
N SER A 96 -11.14 4.55 9.66
CA SER A 96 -9.78 5.09 9.70
C SER A 96 -8.78 4.30 8.84
N ILE A 97 -8.85 2.96 8.89
CA ILE A 97 -8.01 2.08 8.07
C ILE A 97 -8.37 2.28 6.58
N LEU A 98 -9.67 2.42 6.26
CA LEU A 98 -10.15 2.70 4.91
C LEU A 98 -9.65 4.08 4.42
N SER A 99 -9.71 5.12 5.26
CA SER A 99 -9.20 6.46 4.94
C SER A 99 -7.74 6.44 4.53
N THR A 100 -6.89 5.80 5.35
CA THR A 100 -5.45 5.67 5.09
C THR A 100 -5.16 4.91 3.80
N SER A 101 -6.04 3.98 3.42
CA SER A 101 -5.89 3.17 2.19
C SER A 101 -6.31 3.92 0.92
N ILE A 102 -7.16 4.95 1.02
CA ILE A 102 -7.72 5.72 -0.11
C ILE A 102 -6.86 6.93 -0.51
N GLU A 103 -6.05 7.48 0.41
CA GLU A 103 -5.27 8.73 0.21
C GLU A 103 -4.24 8.70 -0.94
N LYS A 104 -4.03 7.57 -1.62
CA LYS A 104 -2.99 7.42 -2.65
C LYS A 104 -3.33 7.93 -4.06
N SER A 105 -4.50 8.52 -4.28
CA SER A 105 -4.86 9.12 -5.57
C SER A 105 -4.42 10.59 -5.72
N HIS A 106 -3.85 11.23 -4.70
CA HIS A 106 -3.42 12.65 -4.70
C HIS A 106 -2.17 12.88 -3.80
N PRO A 107 -1.44 14.02 -3.91
CA PRO A 107 -0.11 14.18 -3.30
C PRO A 107 -0.06 13.86 -1.79
N PRO A 108 0.92 13.05 -1.32
CA PRO A 108 0.70 12.05 -0.27
C PRO A 108 1.06 12.45 1.19
N PHE A 109 1.35 13.71 1.50
CA PHE A 109 2.02 14.01 2.79
C PHE A 109 1.11 14.59 3.90
N GLN A 110 0.18 15.48 3.56
CA GLN A 110 -0.53 16.26 4.58
C GLN A 110 -1.69 15.48 5.20
N ILE A 111 -2.42 14.70 4.39
CA ILE A 111 -3.64 14.02 4.81
C ILE A 111 -3.30 12.81 5.71
N PHE A 112 -2.23 12.08 5.35
CA PHE A 112 -1.72 10.95 6.12
C PHE A 112 -1.28 11.34 7.53
N ALA A 113 -0.65 12.51 7.67
CA ALA A 113 -0.21 13.04 8.96
C ALA A 113 -1.39 13.38 9.89
N GLU A 114 -2.47 13.94 9.34
CA GLU A 114 -3.68 14.26 10.11
C GLU A 114 -4.43 13.01 10.57
N CYS A 115 -4.54 11.99 9.70
CA CYS A 115 -5.11 10.69 10.06
C CYS A 115 -4.30 9.98 11.17
N MET A 116 -2.97 9.96 11.05
CA MET A 116 -2.10 9.33 12.05
C MET A 116 -2.21 10.01 13.41
N LEU A 117 -2.32 11.34 13.44
CA LEU A 117 -2.54 12.11 14.67
C LEU A 117 -3.88 11.75 15.33
N LEU A 118 -4.96 11.65 14.54
CA LEU A 118 -6.29 11.32 15.03
C LEU A 118 -6.35 9.92 15.66
N VAL A 119 -5.73 8.93 14.99
CA VAL A 119 -5.63 7.54 15.49
C VAL A 119 -4.86 7.47 16.81
N VAL A 120 -3.73 8.18 16.92
CA VAL A 120 -2.92 8.19 18.15
C VAL A 120 -3.68 8.84 19.31
N LEU A 121 -4.38 9.95 19.07
CA LEU A 121 -5.16 10.61 20.11
C LEU A 121 -6.32 9.73 20.60
N ILE A 122 -7.08 9.13 19.69
CA ILE A 122 -8.17 8.20 20.04
C ILE A 122 -7.62 6.98 20.78
N GLY A 123 -6.54 6.37 20.26
CA GLY A 123 -5.90 5.20 20.85
C GLY A 123 -5.36 5.45 22.25
N MET A 124 -4.73 6.62 22.49
CA MET A 124 -4.26 6.99 23.83
C MET A 124 -5.39 7.23 24.81
N VAL A 125 -6.48 7.89 24.40
CA VAL A 125 -7.65 8.11 25.27
C VAL A 125 -8.30 6.77 25.63
N HIS A 126 -8.46 5.86 24.68
CA HIS A 126 -9.07 4.55 24.94
C HIS A 126 -8.14 3.62 25.74
N GLY A 127 -6.87 3.53 25.38
CA GLY A 127 -5.90 2.65 26.04
C GLY A 127 -5.53 3.07 27.45
N LEU A 128 -5.44 4.38 27.72
CA LEU A 128 -4.98 4.91 29.01
C LEU A 128 -6.11 5.20 30.00
N LEU A 129 -7.36 5.41 29.55
CA LEU A 129 -8.49 5.67 30.45
C LEU A 129 -9.47 4.50 30.52
N ILE A 130 -9.88 3.92 29.39
CA ILE A 130 -10.97 2.94 29.38
C ILE A 130 -10.51 1.60 29.94
N ILE A 131 -9.33 1.11 29.52
CA ILE A 131 -8.78 -0.16 30.02
C ILE A 131 -8.59 -0.14 31.56
N PRO A 132 -7.86 0.83 32.15
CA PRO A 132 -7.68 0.84 33.61
C PRO A 132 -8.99 1.05 34.40
N VAL A 133 -9.96 1.80 33.87
CA VAL A 133 -11.28 1.96 34.51
C VAL A 133 -12.08 0.66 34.47
N ILE A 134 -12.07 -0.08 33.36
CA ILE A 134 -12.72 -1.38 33.25
C ILE A 134 -12.06 -2.40 34.19
N PHE A 135 -10.73 -2.46 34.24
CA PHE A 135 -10.01 -3.35 35.15
C PHE A 135 -10.29 -3.01 36.62
N ASN A 136 -10.41 -1.72 36.96
CA ASN A 136 -10.79 -1.28 38.29
C ASN A 136 -12.26 -1.67 38.62
N LEU A 137 -13.21 -1.46 37.71
CA LEU A 137 -14.60 -1.89 37.88
C LEU A 137 -14.74 -3.41 38.01
N LEU A 138 -13.99 -4.19 37.23
CA LEU A 138 -13.96 -5.65 37.35
C LEU A 138 -13.40 -6.10 38.69
N SER A 139 -12.41 -5.39 39.24
CA SER A 139 -11.87 -5.69 40.57
C SER A 139 -12.85 -5.38 41.72
N VAL A 140 -13.86 -4.53 41.47
CA VAL A 140 -14.90 -4.16 42.44
C VAL A 140 -16.07 -5.15 42.45
N PHE A 141 -16.29 -5.93 41.38
CA PHE A 141 -17.28 -7.00 41.35
C PHE A 141 -16.63 -8.36 41.67
N PRO A 142 -16.65 -8.83 42.93
CA PRO A 142 -16.29 -10.21 43.21
C PRO A 142 -17.35 -11.08 42.54
N PHE A 143 -16.96 -11.86 41.52
CA PHE A 143 -17.79 -12.95 41.02
C PHE A 143 -18.01 -13.92 42.18
N ARG A 144 -19.16 -13.79 42.85
CA ARG A 144 -19.54 -14.62 43.99
C ARG A 144 -19.67 -16.05 43.49
N ASN A 145 -18.61 -16.82 43.71
CA ASN A 145 -18.52 -18.25 43.43
C ASN A 145 -19.70 -18.97 44.09
N THR A 146 -20.75 -19.28 43.32
CA THR A 146 -21.95 -19.96 43.82
C THR A 146 -21.81 -21.51 43.72
N TYR A 147 -20.59 -22.03 43.58
CA TYR A 147 -20.32 -23.48 43.47
C TYR A 147 -19.92 -24.19 44.77
N GLN A 148 -20.06 -23.56 45.95
CA GLN A 148 -19.61 -24.15 47.23
C GLN A 148 -20.74 -24.44 48.25
N VAL A 149 -21.98 -24.70 47.81
CA VAL A 149 -23.11 -25.04 48.72
C VAL A 149 -23.85 -26.34 48.36
N SER A 150 -23.26 -27.21 47.52
CA SER A 150 -23.88 -28.52 47.18
C SER A 150 -23.08 -29.77 47.60
N SER A 151 -22.01 -29.61 48.39
CA SER A 151 -21.15 -30.73 48.80
C SER A 151 -20.93 -30.83 50.32
N ARG A 152 -21.80 -30.20 51.11
CA ARG A 152 -21.94 -30.50 52.55
C ARG A 152 -23.39 -30.31 52.98
N ARG A 153 -24.23 -31.28 52.62
CA ARG A 153 -25.31 -31.81 53.44
C ARG A 153 -25.74 -33.15 52.88
#